data_AF-A0A973JIS4-F1
#
_entry.id   AF-A0A973JIS4-F1
#
_cell.length_a   1.000
_cell.length_b   1.000
_cell.length_c   1.000
_cell.angle_alpha   90.00
_cell.angle_beta   90.00
_cell.angle_gamma   90.00
#
_symmetry.space_group_name_H-M   'P 1'
#
loop_
_entity.id
_entity.type
_entity.pdbx_description
1 polymer ?
#
loop_
_entity_poly.entity_id
_entity_poly.type
_entity_poly.pdbx_seq_one_letter_code
_entity_poly.pdbx_strand_id
1 'polypeptide(L)'
;VRDGVVVGATCVGAGGVGADLVTAYTRRTPAPTDPAHLLVRAARGAAEVADEPSPTLMPDRATVCRCNGVTKGDVVGSWRAGATSVEDVARATRATTGCGGCTDAVCGLVDWLRRSDPPAAAEPRVAGTLVPALDPVERGADAVAVAPR
;
A
#
# COMPACT_ATOMS: atom_id res chain seq x y z
N VAL A 1 27.01 0.40 4.54
CA VAL A 1 27.40 1.79 4.18
C VAL A 1 28.66 1.73 3.36
N ARG A 2 28.79 2.54 2.31
CA ARG A 2 29.99 2.64 1.48
C ARG A 2 30.23 4.11 1.14
N ASP A 3 31.47 4.57 1.22
CA ASP A 3 31.86 5.96 0.93
C ASP A 3 31.00 6.98 1.69
N GLY A 4 30.64 6.66 2.94
CA GLY A 4 29.79 7.51 3.79
C GLY A 4 28.31 7.55 3.42
N VAL A 5 27.82 6.73 2.48
CA VAL A 5 26.40 6.69 2.08
C VAL A 5 25.74 5.33 2.31
N VAL A 6 24.42 5.36 2.53
CA VAL A 6 23.59 4.14 2.66
C VAL A 6 23.48 3.47 1.29
N VAL A 7 23.93 2.22 1.20
CA VAL A 7 23.81 1.37 -0.02
C VAL A 7 22.79 0.24 0.13
N GLY A 8 22.21 0.10 1.32
CA GLY A 8 21.22 -0.90 1.67
C GLY A 8 20.95 -0.90 3.17
N ALA A 9 19.75 -1.30 3.57
CA ALA A 9 19.34 -1.44 4.95
C ALA A 9 18.14 -2.39 5.10
N THR A 10 18.02 -3.02 6.27
CA THR A 10 16.86 -3.81 6.67
C THR A 10 16.35 -3.27 8.01
N CYS A 11 15.04 -3.03 8.11
CA CYS A 11 14.39 -2.57 9.33
C CYS A 11 13.19 -3.44 9.64
N VAL A 12 12.98 -3.74 10.92
CA VAL A 12 11.84 -4.52 11.40
C VAL A 12 11.18 -3.72 12.51
N GLY A 13 9.87 -3.48 12.39
CA GLY A 13 9.10 -2.78 13.42
C GLY A 13 9.41 -1.29 13.61
N ALA A 14 10.26 -0.68 12.78
CA ALA A 14 10.71 0.71 12.92
C ALA A 14 10.41 1.53 11.65
N GLY A 15 9.12 1.77 11.36
CA GLY A 15 8.67 2.39 10.11
C GLY A 15 9.29 3.77 9.83
N GLY A 16 9.42 4.62 10.86
CA GLY A 16 10.09 5.92 10.75
C GLY A 16 11.56 5.79 10.33
N VAL A 17 12.31 4.90 10.98
CA VAL A 17 13.71 4.62 10.62
C VAL A 17 13.83 4.06 9.22
N GLY A 18 12.92 3.15 8.83
CA GLY A 18 12.85 2.62 7.47
C GLY A 18 12.64 3.72 6.44
N ALA A 19 11.75 4.69 6.70
CA ALA A 19 11.50 5.81 5.81
C ALA A 19 12.71 6.74 5.66
N ASP A 20 13.41 7.00 6.75
CA ASP A 20 14.65 7.79 6.74
C ASP A 20 15.75 7.09 5.93
N LEU A 21 15.93 5.78 6.12
CA LEU A 21 16.93 5.00 5.40
C LEU A 21 16.62 4.89 3.91
N VAL A 22 15.35 4.71 3.54
CA VAL A 22 14.92 4.76 2.13
C VAL A 22 15.20 6.14 1.53
N THR A 23 14.95 7.22 2.27
CA THR A 23 15.26 8.59 1.84
C THR A 23 16.75 8.78 1.65
N ALA A 24 17.57 8.36 2.62
CA ALA A 24 19.02 8.47 2.57
C ALA A 24 19.62 7.68 1.41
N TYR A 25 19.14 6.46 1.19
CA TYR A 25 19.52 5.64 0.04
C TYR A 25 19.16 6.32 -1.29
N THR A 26 17.92 6.78 -1.43
CA THR A 26 17.41 7.37 -2.69
C THR A 26 18.09 8.70 -3.01
N ARG A 27 18.31 9.55 -2.00
CA ARG A 27 18.91 10.89 -2.15
C ARG A 27 20.44 10.88 -2.07
N ARG A 28 21.06 9.75 -1.73
CA ARG A 28 22.50 9.63 -1.46
C ARG A 28 23.01 10.65 -0.43
N THR A 29 22.22 10.91 0.61
CA THR A 29 22.69 11.76 1.71
C THR A 29 23.70 11.01 2.57
N PRO A 30 24.62 11.72 3.25
CA PRO A 30 25.56 11.10 4.18
C PRO A 30 24.84 10.27 5.23
N ALA A 31 25.34 9.07 5.48
CA ALA A 31 24.94 8.26 6.62
C ALA A 31 25.45 8.92 7.91
N PRO A 32 24.74 8.77 9.04
CA PRO A 32 25.25 9.20 10.33
C PRO A 32 26.64 8.61 10.60
N THR A 33 27.56 9.45 11.08
CA THR A 33 28.92 9.01 11.44
C THR A 33 28.90 7.97 12.55
N ASP A 34 27.96 8.11 13.50
CA ASP A 34 27.66 7.14 14.54
C ASP A 34 26.33 6.42 14.26
N PRO A 35 26.32 5.09 14.04
CA PRO A 35 25.10 4.30 13.89
C PRO A 35 24.10 4.42 15.05
N ALA A 36 24.55 4.73 16.27
CA ALA A 36 23.67 4.89 17.43
C ALA A 36 22.62 6.00 17.23
N HIS A 37 22.91 7.01 16.39
CA HIS A 37 21.95 8.07 16.07
C HIS A 37 20.68 7.56 15.38
N LEU A 38 20.74 6.41 14.68
CA LEU A 38 19.55 5.77 14.11
C LEU A 38 18.64 5.20 15.21
N LEU A 39 19.24 4.66 16.28
CA LEU A 39 18.51 4.09 17.42
C LEU A 39 17.92 5.18 18.31
N VAL A 40 18.65 6.28 18.54
CA VAL A 40 18.14 7.43 19.32
C VAL A 40 16.94 8.06 18.64
N ARG A 41 16.97 8.20 17.30
CA ARG A 41 15.83 8.70 16.53
C ARG A 41 14.64 7.74 16.58
N ALA A 42 14.89 6.43 16.52
CA ALA A 42 13.85 5.43 16.74
C ALA A 42 13.22 5.56 18.14
N ALA A 43 14.06 5.71 19.16
CA ALA A 43 13.65 5.80 20.57
C ALA A 43 12.91 7.09 20.92
N ARG A 44 13.24 8.21 20.24
CA ARG A 44 12.53 9.49 20.40
C ARG A 44 11.17 9.53 19.68
N GLY A 45 10.81 8.46 18.96
CA GLY A 45 9.83 8.55 17.89
C GLY A 45 10.38 9.41 16.75
N ALA A 46 9.86 9.24 15.53
CA ALA A 46 10.08 10.26 14.52
C ALA A 46 9.66 11.60 15.13
N ALA A 47 10.62 12.50 15.37
CA ALA A 47 10.38 13.77 16.02
C ALA A 47 9.13 14.43 15.41
N GLU A 48 8.19 14.79 16.29
CA GLU A 48 6.90 15.43 16.05
C GLU A 48 6.58 15.65 14.57
N VAL A 49 5.68 14.82 14.06
CA VAL A 49 5.06 15.05 12.75
C VAL A 49 4.48 16.45 12.78
N ALA A 50 5.17 17.39 12.10
CA ALA A 50 4.65 18.71 11.83
C ALA A 50 3.23 18.53 11.29
N ASP A 51 2.25 19.15 11.97
CA ASP A 51 0.81 19.16 11.64
C ASP A 51 0.50 18.35 10.38
N GLU A 52 0.17 17.05 10.52
CA GLU A 52 -0.32 16.31 9.36
C GLU A 52 -1.50 17.09 8.81
N PRO A 53 -1.43 17.59 7.56
CA PRO A 53 -2.51 18.39 7.01
C PRO A 53 -3.74 17.52 7.08
N SER A 54 -4.77 18.03 7.79
CA SER A 54 -6.05 17.35 7.96
C SER A 54 -6.45 16.64 6.66
N PRO A 55 -6.90 15.37 6.71
CA PRO A 55 -7.36 14.66 5.52
C PRO A 55 -8.26 15.48 4.60
N THR A 56 -9.03 16.43 5.15
CA THR A 56 -9.89 17.37 4.41
C THR A 56 -9.11 18.37 3.55
N LEU A 57 -7.95 18.84 4.00
CA LEU A 57 -7.10 19.82 3.30
C LEU A 57 -6.09 19.18 2.34
N MET A 58 -5.88 17.88 2.45
CA MET A 58 -4.98 17.13 1.57
C MET A 58 -5.63 16.96 0.17
N PRO A 59 -5.00 17.40 -0.93
CA PRO A 59 -5.52 17.16 -2.28
C PRO A 59 -5.38 15.68 -2.64
N ASP A 60 -6.24 15.15 -3.50
CA ASP A 60 -6.23 13.72 -3.87
C ASP A 60 -4.90 13.27 -4.48
N ARG A 61 -4.22 14.14 -5.23
CA ARG A 61 -2.89 13.87 -5.81
C ARG A 61 -1.74 13.85 -4.78
N ALA A 62 -2.00 14.18 -3.51
CA ALA A 62 -0.96 14.17 -2.49
C ALA A 62 -0.45 12.75 -2.28
N THR A 63 0.87 12.56 -2.40
CA THR A 63 1.51 11.27 -2.13
C THR A 63 1.49 10.98 -0.64
N VAL A 64 0.84 9.89 -0.26
CA VAL A 64 0.77 9.37 1.12
C VAL A 64 1.86 8.31 1.33
N CYS A 65 2.00 7.36 0.39
CA CYS A 65 3.06 6.35 0.44
C CYS A 65 4.10 6.59 -0.64
N ARG A 66 5.26 7.15 -0.28
CA ARG A 66 6.34 7.39 -1.25
C ARG A 66 6.92 6.11 -1.86
N CYS A 67 7.07 5.05 -1.06
CA CYS A 67 7.69 3.80 -1.52
C CYS A 67 6.89 3.11 -2.62
N ASN A 68 5.56 3.13 -2.52
CA ASN A 68 4.66 2.46 -3.45
C ASN A 68 3.92 3.44 -4.37
N GLY A 69 4.23 4.75 -4.30
CA GLY A 69 3.61 5.78 -5.13
C GLY A 69 2.13 6.05 -4.85
N VAL A 70 1.61 5.64 -3.69
CA VAL A 70 0.19 5.73 -3.36
C VAL A 70 -0.17 7.15 -2.96
N THR A 71 -1.21 7.69 -3.57
CA THR A 71 -1.78 9.01 -3.29
C THR A 71 -3.01 8.91 -2.36
N LYS A 72 -3.47 10.05 -1.81
CA LYS A 72 -4.75 10.10 -1.09
C LYS A 72 -5.89 9.60 -1.96
N GLY A 73 -5.92 9.99 -3.24
CA GLY A 73 -6.95 9.59 -4.20
C GLY A 73 -7.01 8.08 -4.38
N ASP A 74 -5.86 7.40 -4.39
CA ASP A 74 -5.80 5.93 -4.46
C ASP A 74 -6.40 5.28 -3.20
N VAL A 75 -6.10 5.82 -2.01
CA VAL A 75 -6.68 5.35 -0.74
C VAL A 75 -8.20 5.54 -0.75
N VAL A 76 -8.68 6.74 -1.07
CA VAL A 76 -10.12 7.06 -1.15
C VAL A 76 -10.82 6.22 -2.22
N GLY A 77 -10.19 6.02 -3.37
CA GLY A 77 -10.71 5.17 -4.44
C GLY A 77 -10.85 3.72 -4.00
N SER A 78 -9.83 3.16 -3.32
CA SER A 78 -9.89 1.80 -2.79
C SER A 78 -10.97 1.64 -1.72
N TRP A 79 -11.14 2.64 -0.86
CA TRP A 79 -12.20 2.67 0.16
C TRP A 79 -13.59 2.58 -0.47
N ARG A 80 -13.85 3.40 -1.49
CA ARG A 80 -15.11 3.40 -2.24
C ARG A 80 -15.32 2.12 -3.05
N ALA A 81 -14.24 1.42 -3.43
CA ALA A 81 -14.30 0.08 -3.99
C ALA A 81 -14.53 -1.03 -2.92
N GLY A 82 -14.61 -0.65 -1.64
CA GLY A 82 -14.96 -1.53 -0.53
C GLY A 82 -13.79 -2.01 0.31
N ALA A 83 -12.61 -1.38 0.22
CA ALA A 83 -11.47 -1.63 1.12
C ALA A 83 -11.62 -0.83 2.42
N THR A 84 -12.37 -1.37 3.38
CA THR A 84 -12.83 -0.62 4.58
C THR A 84 -11.97 -0.82 5.82
N SER A 85 -10.77 -1.39 5.66
CA SER A 85 -9.77 -1.62 6.70
C SER A 85 -8.38 -1.21 6.19
N VAL A 86 -7.44 -1.00 7.10
CA VAL A 86 -6.05 -0.66 6.74
C VAL A 86 -5.43 -1.82 5.96
N GLU A 87 -5.75 -3.05 6.34
CA GLU A 87 -5.33 -4.29 5.69
C GLU A 87 -5.88 -4.39 4.27
N ASP A 88 -7.15 -4.06 4.06
CA ASP A 88 -7.74 -4.04 2.72
C ASP A 88 -7.13 -2.95 1.84
N VAL A 89 -6.90 -1.76 2.40
CA VAL A 89 -6.21 -0.67 1.69
C VAL A 89 -4.79 -1.08 1.33
N ALA A 90 -4.05 -1.71 2.24
CA ALA A 90 -2.72 -2.23 1.98
C ALA A 90 -2.74 -3.31 0.89
N ARG A 91 -3.72 -4.21 0.90
CA ARG A 91 -3.91 -5.23 -0.15
C ARG A 91 -4.24 -4.62 -1.52
N ALA A 92 -5.06 -3.57 -1.55
CA ALA A 92 -5.48 -2.92 -2.78
C ALA A 92 -4.41 -1.98 -3.37
N THR A 93 -3.65 -1.29 -2.52
CA THR A 93 -2.76 -0.18 -2.94
C THR A 93 -1.27 -0.43 -2.68
N ARG A 94 -0.94 -1.45 -1.89
CA ARG A 94 0.40 -1.67 -1.31
C ARG A 94 0.89 -0.59 -0.36
N ALA A 95 0.06 0.38 0.04
CA ALA A 95 0.43 1.28 1.13
C ALA A 95 0.83 0.47 2.38
N THR A 96 1.72 1.03 3.22
CA THR A 96 2.27 0.43 4.46
C THR A 96 3.17 -0.81 4.30
N THR A 97 3.22 -1.47 3.14
CA THR A 97 4.03 -2.70 2.93
C THR A 97 5.50 -2.47 2.57
N GLY A 98 5.96 -1.22 2.53
CA GLY A 98 7.31 -0.82 2.14
C GLY A 98 8.18 -0.46 3.33
N CYS A 99 8.52 0.83 3.47
CA CYS A 99 9.29 1.31 4.60
C CYS A 99 8.49 1.46 5.91
N GLY A 100 7.15 1.42 5.85
CA GLY A 100 6.27 1.65 6.99
C GLY A 100 6.11 3.11 7.44
N GLY A 101 6.75 4.08 6.78
CA GLY A 101 6.69 5.50 7.17
C GLY A 101 5.35 6.19 6.95
N CYS A 102 4.44 5.60 6.17
CA CYS A 102 3.12 6.16 5.90
C CYS A 102 2.01 5.51 6.74
N THR A 103 2.35 4.63 7.69
CA THR A 103 1.34 3.84 8.44
C THR A 103 0.36 4.74 9.18
N ASP A 104 0.85 5.73 9.92
CA ASP A 104 -0.01 6.63 10.70
C ASP A 104 -0.94 7.45 9.80
N ALA A 105 -0.41 8.00 8.69
CA ALA A 105 -1.19 8.74 7.71
C ALA A 105 -2.30 7.88 7.08
N VAL A 106 -2.00 6.63 6.73
CA VAL A 106 -2.98 5.69 6.16
C VAL A 106 -4.04 5.33 7.20
N CYS A 107 -3.66 5.03 8.44
CA CYS A 107 -4.60 4.79 9.54
C CYS A 107 -5.51 6.00 9.75
N GLY A 108 -4.95 7.20 9.80
CA GLY A 108 -5.70 8.45 9.95
C GLY A 108 -6.68 8.71 8.80
N LEU A 109 -6.28 8.42 7.56
CA LEU A 109 -7.16 8.50 6.38
C LEU A 109 -8.31 7.50 6.46
N VAL A 110 -8.03 6.24 6.81
CA VAL A 110 -9.06 5.20 6.98
C VAL A 110 -10.04 5.56 8.10
N ASP A 111 -9.54 6.06 9.23
CA ASP A 111 -10.40 6.49 10.34
C ASP A 111 -11.23 7.72 10.00
N TRP A 112 -10.67 8.66 9.24
CA TRP A 112 -11.42 9.79 8.71
C TRP A 112 -12.53 9.32 7.75
N LEU A 113 -12.21 8.44 6.80
CA LEU A 113 -13.16 7.87 5.85
C LEU A 113 -14.30 7.12 6.53
N ARG A 114 -14.03 6.35 7.59
CA ARG A 114 -15.07 5.70 8.40
C ARG A 114 -16.15 6.66 8.90
N ARG A 115 -15.77 7.90 9.24
CA ARG A 115 -16.68 8.93 9.76
C ARG A 115 -17.32 9.77 8.66
N SER A 116 -16.59 10.06 7.59
CA SER A 116 -17.02 10.98 6.53
C SER A 116 -17.71 10.30 5.34
N ASP A 117 -17.36 9.04 5.06
CA ASP A 117 -17.86 8.23 3.95
C ASP A 117 -18.09 6.78 4.46
N PRO A 118 -19.01 6.58 5.43
CA PRO A 118 -19.22 5.27 6.05
C PRO A 118 -19.59 4.25 4.96
N PRO A 119 -19.02 3.04 5.00
CA PRO A 119 -19.27 2.06 3.96
C PRO A 119 -20.75 1.71 3.97
N ALA A 120 -21.39 1.78 2.81
CA ALA A 120 -22.73 1.24 2.65
C ALA A 120 -22.72 -0.19 3.19
N ALA A 121 -23.69 -0.54 4.04
CA ALA A 121 -23.77 -1.83 4.71
C ALA A 121 -23.48 -2.94 3.68
N ALA A 122 -22.30 -3.56 3.82
CA ALA A 122 -21.82 -4.49 2.83
C ALA A 122 -22.79 -5.67 2.77
N GLU A 123 -23.42 -5.89 1.61
CA GLU A 123 -23.97 -7.22 1.34
C GLU A 123 -22.82 -8.22 1.50
N PRO A 124 -23.03 -9.33 2.24
CA PRO A 124 -21.95 -10.24 2.58
C PRO A 124 -21.36 -10.80 1.29
N ARG A 125 -20.13 -10.39 0.99
CA ARG A 125 -19.35 -10.98 -0.11
C ARG A 125 -19.01 -12.41 0.29
N VAL A 126 -19.80 -13.35 -0.24
CA VAL A 126 -19.52 -14.79 -0.11
C VAL A 126 -18.14 -15.05 -0.67
N ALA A 127 -17.22 -15.44 0.22
CA ALA A 127 -15.89 -15.87 -0.17
C ALA A 127 -16.02 -17.10 -1.08
N GLY A 128 -15.64 -16.93 -2.35
CA GLY A 128 -15.31 -18.01 -3.27
C GLY A 128 -16.33 -19.15 -3.37
N THR A 129 -17.37 -18.97 -4.18
CA THR A 129 -17.89 -20.14 -4.90
C THR A 129 -16.79 -20.56 -5.85
N LEU A 130 -16.09 -21.64 -5.49
CA LEU A 130 -15.29 -22.40 -6.41
C LEU A 130 -16.22 -22.77 -7.56
N VAL A 131 -16.03 -22.16 -8.73
CA VAL A 131 -16.61 -22.65 -9.98
C VAL A 131 -15.99 -24.04 -10.16
N PRO A 132 -16.74 -25.15 -10.07
CA PRO A 132 -16.15 -26.43 -10.40
C PRO A 132 -15.72 -26.38 -11.87
N ALA A 133 -14.48 -26.77 -12.11
CA ALA A 133 -13.94 -26.93 -13.45
C ALA A 133 -14.88 -27.82 -14.28
N LEU A 134 -15.17 -27.38 -15.50
CA LEU A 134 -15.93 -28.15 -16.48
C LEU A 134 -15.17 -29.43 -16.82
N ASP A 135 -15.84 -30.58 -16.74
CA ASP A 135 -15.33 -31.83 -17.31
C ASP A 135 -15.30 -31.75 -18.85
N PRO A 136 -14.27 -32.28 -19.53
CA PRO A 136 -14.22 -32.35 -20.98
C PRO A 136 -14.92 -33.62 -21.47
N VAL A 137 -16.04 -33.48 -22.19
CA VAL A 137 -16.59 -34.57 -23.01
C VAL A 137 -16.20 -34.34 -24.46
N GLU A 138 -15.24 -35.16 -24.93
CA GLU A 138 -14.83 -35.24 -26.33
C GLU A 138 -15.71 -36.18 -27.16
N ARG A 139 -15.99 -35.71 -28.39
CA ARG A 139 -16.19 -36.40 -29.68
C ARG A 139 -17.39 -37.32 -29.91
N GLY A 140 -18.23 -36.89 -30.86
CA GLY A 140 -18.95 -37.74 -31.82
C GLY A 140 -19.03 -37.01 -33.17
N ALA A 141 -18.45 -37.61 -34.21
CA ALA A 141 -18.37 -37.09 -35.57
C ALA A 141 -19.73 -37.02 -36.26
N ASP A 142 -19.90 -36.11 -37.23
CA ASP A 142 -20.27 -36.50 -38.59
C ASP A 142 -19.98 -35.37 -39.58
N ALA A 143 -19.21 -35.73 -40.60
CA ALA A 143 -18.89 -34.89 -41.75
C ALA A 143 -20.03 -34.95 -42.77
N VAL A 144 -20.43 -33.79 -43.30
CA VAL A 144 -21.07 -33.73 -44.62
C VAL A 144 -20.37 -32.66 -45.44
N ALA A 145 -19.59 -33.14 -46.42
CA ALA A 145 -19.06 -32.35 -47.50
C ALA A 145 -20.18 -32.01 -48.50
N VAL A 146 -20.33 -30.74 -48.84
CA VAL A 146 -20.95 -30.30 -50.09
C VAL A 146 -20.16 -29.13 -50.66
N ALA A 147 -19.48 -29.38 -51.77
CA ALA A 147 -19.10 -28.42 -52.79
C ALA A 147 -19.92 -28.75 -54.06
N PRO A 148 -19.90 -27.97 -55.15
CA PRO A 148 -19.73 -26.52 -55.32
C PRO A 148 -20.90 -25.90 -56.14
N ARG A 149 -20.94 -24.55 -56.22
CA ARG A 149 -20.90 -23.77 -57.48
C ARG A 149 -20.42 -22.36 -57.17
#